data_AF-A0A0A8EHC2-F1
#
_entry.id   AF-A0A0A8EHC2-F1
#
_cell.length_a   1.000
_cell.length_b   1.000
_cell.length_c   1.000
_cell.angle_alpha   90.00
_cell.angle_beta   90.00
_cell.angle_gamma   90.00
#
_symmetry.space_group_name_H-M   'P 1'
#
loop_
_entity.id
_entity.type
_entity.pdbx_description
1 polymer ?
#
loop_
_entity_poly.entity_id
_entity_poly.type
_entity_poly.pdbx_seq_one_letter_code
_entity_poly.pdbx_strand_id
1 'polypeptide(L)'
;MRNRVLGGTGIEVSPYCLGTMMFGNPDRFDPSAPRTTAKLEAVEQLVAVAEEMGCTLPELAVAFPLVHPAVTSVIIGPRTSEQLRNTLRGASVMPDDAVLDRIDAIVPPGSDVYPPDGAWTPPSLTTSTLRRSPTERRPAA
;
A
#
# COMPACT_ATOMS: atom_id res chain seq x y z
N MET A 1 21.57 -8.12 -6.20
CA MET A 1 20.46 -8.07 -7.18
C MET A 1 20.89 -7.14 -8.33
N ARG A 2 20.61 -7.48 -9.59
CA ARG A 2 21.03 -6.71 -10.77
C ARG A 2 19.90 -5.75 -11.17
N ASN A 3 20.17 -4.46 -11.37
CA ASN A 3 19.19 -3.46 -11.82
C ASN A 3 19.55 -2.95 -13.23
N ARG A 4 18.59 -2.29 -13.91
CA ARG A 4 18.74 -1.59 -15.19
C ARG A 4 17.91 -0.30 -15.16
N VAL A 5 18.42 0.76 -15.78
CA VAL A 5 17.65 2.00 -16.00
C VAL A 5 16.47 1.74 -16.95
N LEU A 6 15.26 2.13 -16.56
CA LEU A 6 14.06 2.09 -17.38
C LEU A 6 14.11 3.18 -18.45
N GLY A 7 14.54 2.81 -19.65
CA GLY A 7 14.68 3.75 -20.77
C GLY A 7 15.61 4.92 -20.42
N GLY A 8 15.19 6.15 -20.74
CA GLY A 8 15.91 7.38 -20.40
C GLY A 8 15.44 8.08 -19.11
N THR A 9 14.63 7.42 -18.29
CA THR A 9 13.93 8.06 -17.17
C THR A 9 14.77 8.25 -15.90
N GLY A 10 15.93 7.59 -15.82
CA GLY A 10 16.75 7.55 -14.60
C GLY A 10 16.18 6.68 -13.47
N ILE A 11 15.08 5.97 -13.71
CA ILE A 11 14.49 5.04 -12.74
C ILE A 11 15.19 3.68 -12.87
N GLU A 12 15.86 3.22 -11.82
CA GLU A 12 16.44 1.87 -11.75
C GLU A 12 15.33 0.84 -11.53
N VAL A 13 15.31 -0.25 -12.29
CA VAL A 13 14.34 -1.35 -12.14
C VAL A 13 15.03 -2.72 -12.23
N SER A 14 14.44 -3.74 -11.60
CA SER A 14 14.86 -5.12 -11.80
C SER A 14 14.65 -5.54 -13.27
N PRO A 15 15.55 -6.34 -13.88
CA PRO A 15 15.40 -6.84 -15.25
C PRO A 15 14.17 -7.72 -15.44
N TYR A 16 13.55 -8.19 -14.35
CA TYR A 16 12.36 -9.02 -14.39
C TYR A 16 11.06 -8.27 -14.11
N CYS A 17 11.08 -6.94 -13.92
CA CYS A 17 9.90 -6.08 -13.69
C CYS A 17 8.68 -6.82 -13.08
N LEU A 18 8.88 -7.41 -11.90
CA LEU A 18 7.82 -8.03 -11.11
C LEU A 18 7.32 -6.99 -10.12
N GLY A 19 6.37 -6.17 -10.56
CA GLY A 19 5.69 -5.16 -9.74
C GLY A 19 6.58 -3.98 -9.32
N THR A 20 5.95 -2.83 -9.13
CA THR A 20 6.58 -1.63 -8.57
C THR A 20 7.01 -1.86 -7.13
N MET A 21 8.16 -2.51 -6.90
CA MET A 21 8.82 -2.41 -5.61
C MET A 21 9.29 -0.97 -5.44
N MET A 22 8.69 -0.28 -4.46
CA MET A 22 9.02 1.10 -4.13
C MET A 22 10.52 1.23 -3.84
N PHE A 23 11.25 1.91 -4.72
CA PHE A 23 12.48 2.62 -4.35
C PHE A 23 12.08 3.80 -3.46
N GLY A 24 11.64 3.50 -2.25
CA GLY A 24 11.14 4.48 -1.28
C GLY A 24 12.27 5.09 -0.46
N ASN A 25 12.12 6.36 -0.09
CA ASN A 25 12.96 7.01 0.92
C ASN A 25 12.90 6.21 2.23
N PRO A 26 14.04 5.79 2.84
CA PRO A 26 14.04 5.07 4.12
C PRO A 26 13.35 5.83 5.27
N ASP A 27 13.40 7.17 5.27
CA ASP A 27 12.73 8.02 6.27
C ASP A 27 11.19 7.90 6.22
N ARG A 28 10.66 7.29 5.15
CA ARG A 28 9.23 7.02 4.98
C ARG A 28 8.67 6.19 6.13
N PHE A 29 9.47 5.28 6.69
CA PHE A 29 9.08 4.36 7.76
C PHE A 29 9.64 4.75 9.11
N ASP A 30 10.14 5.99 9.27
CA ASP A 30 10.61 6.50 10.56
C ASP A 30 9.53 6.32 11.64
N PRO A 31 9.77 5.48 12.67
CA PRO A 31 8.82 5.24 13.75
C PRO A 31 8.55 6.48 14.61
N SER A 32 9.49 7.43 14.63
CA SER A 32 9.38 8.67 15.42
C SER A 32 8.57 9.77 14.71
N ALA A 33 8.28 9.59 13.42
CA ALA A 33 7.47 10.56 12.67
C ALA A 33 6.01 10.54 13.17
N PRO A 34 5.38 11.71 13.45
CA PRO A 34 4.02 11.78 13.98
C PRO A 34 2.97 11.00 13.18
N ARG A 35 3.11 10.95 11.85
CA ARG A 35 2.24 10.16 10.96
C ARG A 35 2.34 8.64 11.21
N THR A 36 3.54 8.16 11.52
CA THR A 36 3.80 6.75 11.75
C THR A 36 3.26 6.36 13.12
N THR A 37 3.45 7.22 14.13
CA THR A 37 2.88 7.06 15.46
C THR A 37 1.36 6.97 15.40
N ALA A 38 0.67 7.92 14.75
CA ALA A 38 -0.79 7.90 14.61
C ALA A 38 -1.28 6.63 13.88
N LYS A 39 -0.54 6.16 12.86
CA LYS A 39 -0.88 4.90 12.17
C LYS A 39 -0.74 3.68 13.09
N LEU A 40 0.31 3.63 13.91
CA LEU A 40 0.54 2.53 14.85
C LEU A 40 -0.53 2.50 15.94
N GLU A 41 -0.92 3.66 16.47
CA GLU A 41 -2.02 3.79 17.44
C GLU A 41 -3.37 3.31 16.86
N ALA A 42 -3.66 3.64 15.60
CA ALA A 42 -4.85 3.12 14.91
C ALA A 42 -4.77 1.59 14.73
N VAL A 43 -3.60 1.06 14.38
CA VAL A 43 -3.38 -0.39 14.25
C VAL A 43 -3.63 -1.10 15.58
N GLU A 44 -3.15 -0.58 16.70
CA GLU A 44 -3.39 -1.17 18.03
C GLU A 44 -4.89 -1.25 18.36
N GLN A 45 -5.66 -0.21 18.04
CA GLN A 45 -7.12 -0.23 18.23
C GLN A 45 -7.80 -1.26 17.31
N LEU A 46 -7.36 -1.38 16.06
CA LEU A 46 -7.89 -2.37 15.12
C LEU A 46 -7.53 -3.81 15.51
N VAL A 47 -6.38 -4.03 16.16
CA VAL A 47 -6.02 -5.34 16.75
C VAL A 47 -7.07 -5.74 17.78
N ALA A 48 -7.44 -4.83 18.69
CA ALA A 48 -8.46 -5.12 19.70
C ALA A 48 -9.82 -5.47 19.08
N VAL A 49 -10.24 -4.77 18.03
CA VAL A 49 -11.47 -5.10 17.28
C VAL A 49 -11.41 -6.51 16.69
N ALA A 50 -10.29 -6.88 16.06
CA ALA A 50 -10.12 -8.21 15.48
C ALA A 50 -10.15 -9.32 16.54
N GLU A 51 -9.48 -9.09 17.69
CA GLU A 51 -9.46 -10.04 18.81
C GLU A 51 -10.85 -10.29 19.39
N GLU A 52 -11.67 -9.25 19.55
CA GLU A 52 -13.06 -9.38 20.01
C GLU A 52 -13.93 -10.19 19.03
N MET A 53 -13.64 -10.11 17.73
CA MET A 53 -14.28 -10.96 16.72
C MET A 53 -13.74 -12.40 16.69
N GLY A 54 -12.69 -12.71 17.46
CA GLY A 54 -12.02 -14.01 17.42
C GLY A 54 -11.23 -14.26 16.14
N CYS A 55 -10.75 -13.20 15.48
CA CYS A 55 -9.89 -13.30 14.29
C CYS A 55 -8.61 -12.47 14.46
N THR A 56 -7.68 -12.64 13.53
CA THR A 56 -6.45 -11.84 13.49
C THR A 56 -6.67 -10.56 12.68
N LEU A 57 -5.90 -9.50 12.96
CA LEU A 57 -5.97 -8.26 12.18
C LEU A 57 -5.76 -8.49 10.66
N PRO A 58 -4.82 -9.34 10.19
CA PRO A 58 -4.72 -9.65 8.77
C PRO A 58 -5.96 -10.32 8.17
N GLU A 59 -6.66 -11.17 8.94
CA GLU A 59 -7.93 -11.77 8.49
C GLU A 59 -9.03 -10.71 8.38
N LEU A 60 -9.17 -9.84 9.38
CA LEU A 60 -10.10 -8.70 9.34
C LEU A 60 -9.81 -7.75 8.18
N ALA A 61 -8.52 -7.46 7.91
CA ALA A 61 -8.11 -6.59 6.81
C ALA A 61 -8.45 -7.14 5.42
N VAL A 62 -8.53 -8.46 5.27
CA VAL A 62 -9.03 -9.10 4.04
C VAL A 62 -10.55 -9.01 3.96
N ALA A 63 -11.23 -9.22 5.08
CA ALA A 63 -12.69 -9.24 5.15
C ALA A 63 -13.32 -7.86 4.92
N PHE A 64 -12.75 -6.82 5.52
CA PHE A 64 -13.26 -5.45 5.47
C PHE A 64 -13.62 -4.97 4.05
N PRO A 65 -12.71 -4.99 3.06
CA PRO A 65 -13.05 -4.56 1.71
C PRO A 65 -14.05 -5.50 1.00
N LEU A 66 -14.13 -6.78 1.37
CA LEU A 66 -15.09 -7.74 0.77
C LEU A 66 -16.54 -7.44 1.14
N VAL A 67 -16.79 -6.69 2.23
CA VAL A 67 -18.15 -6.24 2.59
C VAL A 67 -18.66 -5.18 1.61
N HIS A 68 -17.78 -4.43 0.97
CA HIS A 68 -18.18 -3.33 0.09
C HIS A 68 -18.73 -3.87 -1.26
N PRO A 69 -19.94 -3.46 -1.70
CA PRO A 69 -20.61 -4.06 -2.86
C PRO A 69 -19.87 -3.88 -4.19
N ALA A 70 -18.99 -2.87 -4.28
CA ALA A 70 -18.16 -2.64 -5.47
C ALA A 70 -16.87 -3.48 -5.52
N VAL A 71 -16.56 -4.25 -4.47
CA VAL A 71 -15.31 -5.05 -4.40
C VAL A 71 -15.61 -6.49 -4.80
N THR A 72 -14.98 -6.95 -5.89
CA THR A 72 -15.11 -8.33 -6.37
C THR A 72 -14.02 -9.26 -5.83
N SER A 73 -12.82 -8.72 -5.56
CA SER A 73 -11.70 -9.51 -5.07
C SER A 73 -10.70 -8.66 -4.29
N VAL A 74 -10.00 -9.28 -3.35
CA VAL A 74 -8.90 -8.67 -2.57
C VAL A 74 -7.58 -9.32 -2.96
N ILE A 75 -6.60 -8.50 -3.31
CA ILE A 75 -5.25 -8.97 -3.66
C ILE A 75 -4.39 -9.00 -2.41
N ILE A 76 -3.77 -10.16 -2.13
CA ILE A 76 -2.86 -10.35 -1.00
C ILE A 76 -1.46 -10.76 -1.49
N GLY A 77 -0.42 -10.29 -0.79
CA GLY A 77 0.99 -10.51 -1.17
C GLY A 77 1.81 -11.23 -0.09
N PRO A 78 1.46 -12.47 0.31
CA PRO A 78 2.21 -13.21 1.31
C PRO A 78 3.60 -13.62 0.79
N ARG A 79 4.61 -13.61 1.66
CA ARG A 79 5.97 -14.07 1.36
C ARG A 79 6.24 -15.51 1.80
N THR A 80 5.35 -16.10 2.60
CA THR A 80 5.44 -17.48 3.06
C THR A 80 4.11 -18.21 2.88
N SER A 81 4.16 -19.54 2.81
CA SER A 81 2.95 -20.37 2.71
C SER A 81 2.06 -20.26 3.95
N GLU A 82 2.65 -20.04 5.12
CA GLU A 82 1.92 -19.80 6.36
C GLU A 82 1.15 -18.48 6.33
N GLN A 83 1.79 -17.38 5.89
CA GLN A 83 1.12 -16.11 5.69
C GLN A 83 -0.06 -16.26 4.72
N LEU A 84 0.13 -16.96 3.60
CA LEU A 84 -0.95 -17.23 2.65
C LEU A 84 -2.12 -17.96 3.32
N ARG A 85 -1.86 -19.08 4.00
CA ARG A 85 -2.92 -19.88 4.64
C ARG A 85 -3.66 -19.10 5.72
N ASN A 86 -2.96 -18.29 6.51
CA ASN A 86 -3.57 -17.49 7.57
C ASN A 86 -4.43 -16.38 6.99
N THR A 87 -3.89 -15.60 6.03
CA THR A 87 -4.63 -14.50 5.40
C THR A 87 -5.86 -14.97 4.61
N LEU A 88 -5.80 -16.15 3.98
CA LEU A 88 -6.95 -16.72 3.26
C LEU A 88 -8.16 -17.02 4.16
N ARG A 89 -7.96 -17.27 5.46
CA ARG A 89 -9.07 -17.48 6.41
C ARG A 89 -9.95 -16.25 6.55
N GLY A 90 -9.40 -15.06 6.31
CA GLY A 90 -10.13 -13.79 6.32
C GLY A 90 -11.26 -13.72 5.30
N ALA A 91 -11.21 -14.51 4.22
CA ALA A 91 -12.29 -14.55 3.23
C ALA A 91 -13.62 -15.10 3.78
N SER A 92 -13.58 -15.80 4.93
CA SER A 92 -14.76 -16.33 5.61
C SER A 92 -15.22 -15.47 6.79
N VAL A 93 -14.47 -14.41 7.14
CA VAL A 93 -14.83 -13.48 8.20
C VAL A 93 -15.87 -12.51 7.66
N MET A 94 -16.94 -12.28 8.43
CA MET A 94 -18.03 -11.36 8.08
C MET A 94 -18.18 -10.32 9.19
N PRO A 95 -17.55 -9.14 9.05
CA PRO A 95 -17.81 -8.00 9.92
C PRO A 95 -19.29 -7.60 9.82
N ASP A 96 -19.93 -7.41 10.96
CA ASP A 96 -21.27 -6.83 11.02
C ASP A 96 -21.21 -5.30 11.10
N ASP A 97 -22.38 -4.65 11.01
CA ASP A 97 -22.47 -3.19 11.03
C ASP A 97 -21.84 -2.59 12.29
N ALA A 98 -21.95 -3.26 13.45
CA ALA A 98 -21.37 -2.76 14.70
C ALA A 98 -19.83 -2.78 14.66
N VAL A 99 -19.22 -3.79 14.05
CA VAL A 99 -17.78 -3.83 13.81
C VAL A 99 -17.37 -2.72 12.83
N LEU A 100 -18.13 -2.53 11.74
CA LEU A 100 -17.83 -1.50 10.74
C LEU A 100 -17.90 -0.09 11.35
N ASP A 101 -18.93 0.19 12.16
CA ASP A 101 -19.08 1.44 12.89
C ASP A 101 -17.89 1.70 13.84
N ARG A 102 -17.35 0.64 14.46
CA ARG A 102 -16.13 0.76 15.29
C ARG A 102 -14.88 1.04 14.47
N ILE A 103 -14.76 0.42 13.30
CA ILE A 103 -13.64 0.71 12.39
C ILE A 103 -13.71 2.17 11.94
N ASP A 104 -14.89 2.68 11.60
CA ASP A 104 -15.12 4.07 11.24
C ASP A 104 -14.81 5.04 12.38
N ALA A 105 -15.07 4.65 13.64
CA ALA A 105 -14.68 5.45 14.80
C ALA A 105 -13.15 5.55 14.98
N ILE A 106 -12.40 4.51 14.61
CA ILE A 106 -10.92 4.48 14.70
C ILE A 106 -10.31 5.24 13.51
N VAL A 107 -10.81 4.98 12.30
CA VAL A 107 -10.36 5.61 11.05
C VAL A 107 -11.59 6.16 10.32
N PRO A 108 -11.93 7.45 10.50
CA PRO A 108 -13.12 8.04 9.91
C PRO A 108 -13.12 7.93 8.38
N PRO A 109 -14.26 7.64 7.75
CA PRO A 109 -14.37 7.61 6.29
C PRO A 109 -13.83 8.88 5.63
N GLY A 110 -13.02 8.70 4.58
CA GLY A 110 -12.35 9.80 3.89
C GLY A 110 -11.04 10.26 4.55
N SER A 111 -10.63 9.65 5.67
CA SER A 111 -9.30 9.88 6.26
C SER A 111 -8.24 9.07 5.51
N ASP A 112 -7.11 9.71 5.27
CA ASP A 112 -5.91 9.02 4.80
C ASP A 112 -4.74 9.33 5.75
N VAL A 113 -4.46 8.37 6.63
CA VAL A 113 -3.33 8.45 7.58
C VAL A 113 -1.99 8.31 6.84
N TYR A 114 -2.01 7.94 5.55
CA TYR A 114 -0.84 7.76 4.69
C TYR A 114 -1.10 8.25 3.24
N PRO A 115 -0.85 9.53 2.91
CA PRO A 115 -1.13 10.04 1.56
C PRO A 115 -0.30 9.30 0.49
N PRO A 116 -0.92 8.50 -0.42
CA PRO A 116 -0.22 7.67 -1.38
C PRO A 116 0.48 8.50 -2.46
N ASP A 117 -0.11 9.63 -2.85
CA ASP A 117 0.41 10.55 -3.86
C ASP A 117 1.52 11.48 -3.34
N GLY A 118 1.64 11.63 -2.02
CA GLY A 118 2.72 12.39 -1.38
C GLY A 118 4.01 11.58 -1.20
N ALA A 119 3.98 10.28 -1.50
CA ALA A 119 4.96 9.32 -1.03
C ALA A 119 6.23 9.21 -1.88
N TRP A 120 6.13 9.52 -3.17
CA TRP A 120 7.24 9.48 -4.12
C TRP A 120 6.86 10.23 -5.40
N THR A 121 7.48 11.38 -5.63
CA THR A 121 7.39 12.04 -6.93
C THR A 121 8.53 11.52 -7.80
N PRO A 122 8.26 10.76 -8.89
CA PRO A 122 9.33 10.25 -9.75
C PRO A 122 10.19 11.41 -10.28
N PRO A 123 11.52 11.20 -10.45
CA PRO A 123 12.40 12.21 -11.03
C PRO A 123 11.93 12.71 -12.39
N SER A 124 11.25 11.86 -13.17
CA SER A 124 10.63 12.27 -14.42
C SER A 124 9.53 13.31 -14.24
N LEU A 125 8.87 13.43 -13.10
CA LEU A 125 7.85 14.47 -12.84
C LEU A 125 8.45 15.75 -12.22
N THR A 126 9.60 15.68 -11.55
CA THR A 126 10.30 16.88 -11.02
C THR A 126 11.32 17.47 -12.00
N THR A 127 11.96 16.63 -12.81
CA THR A 127 13.05 17.03 -13.71
C THR A 127 12.58 17.04 -15.17
N SER A 128 12.43 18.23 -15.74
CA SER A 128 11.89 18.39 -17.10
C SER A 128 12.76 17.79 -18.21
N THR A 129 14.07 17.70 -18.00
CA THR A 129 15.02 17.10 -18.95
C THR A 129 14.88 15.58 -19.05
N LEU A 130 14.33 14.93 -18.02
CA LEU A 130 14.00 13.49 -18.04
C LEU A 130 12.69 13.19 -18.77
N ARG A 131 11.88 14.21 -19.08
CA ARG A 131 10.62 14.06 -19.86
C ARG A 131 10.78 14.36 -21.34
N ARG A 132 11.89 14.98 -21.73
CA ARG A 132 12.07 15.54 -23.06
C ARG A 132 13.29 14.88 -23.69
N SER A 133 13.13 14.30 -24.87
CA SER A 133 14.30 13.95 -25.68
C SER A 133 15.14 15.21 -25.91
N PRO A 134 16.48 15.13 -25.80
CA PRO A 134 17.37 16.17 -26.29
C PRO A 134 17.00 16.53 -27.72
N THR A 135 17.13 17.81 -28.08
CA THR A 135 16.72 18.31 -29.40
C THR A 135 17.30 17.50 -30.56
N GLU A 136 18.55 17.03 -30.40
CA GLU A 136 19.27 16.18 -31.36
C GLU A 136 18.66 14.79 -31.57
N ARG A 137 17.87 14.29 -30.61
CA ARG A 137 17.18 12.99 -30.67
C ARG A 137 15.69 13.12 -30.92
N ARG A 138 15.17 14.33 -31.14
CA ARG A 138 13.78 14.50 -31.54
C ARG A 138 13.67 14.15 -33.03
N PRO A 139 12.62 13.43 -33.46
CA PRO A 139 12.38 13.27 -34.88
C PRO A 139 12.25 14.67 -35.49
N ALA A 140 12.91 14.90 -36.63
CA ALA A 140 12.68 16.10 -37.42
C ALA A 140 11.19 16.15 -37.78
N ALA A 141 10.54 17.29 -37.48
CA ALA A 141 9.16 17.53 -37.87
C ALA A 141 9.05 17.68 -39.39
#